data_AF-A0A936IL75-F1
#
_entry.id   AF-A0A936IL75-F1
#
_cell.length_a   1.000
_cell.length_b   1.000
_cell.length_c   1.000
_cell.angle_alpha   90.00
_cell.angle_beta   90.00
_cell.angle_gamma   90.00
#
_symmetry.space_group_name_H-M   'P 1'
#
loop_
_entity.id
_entity.type
_entity.pdbx_description
1 polymer ?
#
loop_
_entity_poly.entity_id
_entity_poly.type
_entity_poly.pdbx_seq_one_letter_code
_entity_poly.pdbx_strand_id
1 'polypeptide(L)'
;MAERGRHGEFDVTIGTDLGNGLYEWNLDAIGGFSIPGRLTLNGQEHRVSDGVFEFTRFELRSGVTLRIVGAMAPQFRVRGEAIINGTIDISGASQPLQLGFLTTGQAGSRGGPGGGRGGNGAAASNGTTASNGAHGEDVQVASTHGYYRTAEGTGGRGALQFPTDNNSVTHAYSGVVCVQVVAGGGGGGYFRTGTAGVALRNPGPSPGDLSGPNSGGRAFQLFPLPSNAKSIEHFLAGGSGGGGGGSHIYSHTVGRTFQWKSGAGGTGGGGAIAVRTGGALILGDTGKILATGGKSYAPYDNVVQGPPGPNGGGSGGSVLLQSGTSVQAVGVINVSGGPGAHVLPGTGQALLDLEAKGGTGAAGFVRAEMPNNPGLGILRQVLPAVEPDMVGDLRDADSTSGFTTRWYSTRLIFAPRYVRYEIDAEVNGVPVIFSDDPNLVGSRYAKLGAGEAISVLFQAGAVNPRDGTLTGEPGPWRNTVGAHQGEAGLSADGFTGYRFQILFNQGSGVVLRSVKIRFQS
;
A
#
# COMPACT_ATOMS: atom_id res chain seq x y z
N MET A 1 6.61 -18.97 -1.74
CA MET A 1 5.19 -18.73 -2.07
C MET A 1 4.96 -17.54 -3.03
N ALA A 2 5.98 -16.91 -3.63
CA ALA A 2 5.84 -16.16 -4.90
C ALA A 2 5.77 -17.09 -6.14
N GLU A 3 5.43 -18.35 -5.91
CA GLU A 3 5.99 -19.47 -6.67
C GLU A 3 5.41 -19.57 -8.09
N ARG A 4 4.31 -18.89 -8.40
CA ARG A 4 3.58 -19.19 -9.64
C ARG A 4 3.55 -18.09 -10.67
N GLY A 5 3.72 -16.81 -10.32
CA GLY A 5 3.49 -15.73 -11.31
C GLY A 5 2.10 -15.88 -11.95
N ARG A 6 1.16 -16.44 -11.20
CA ARG A 6 -0.12 -16.99 -11.70
C ARG A 6 -1.02 -15.93 -12.31
N HIS A 7 -0.76 -14.65 -12.05
CA HIS A 7 -1.49 -13.50 -12.56
C HIS A 7 -0.85 -12.89 -13.82
N GLY A 8 0.08 -13.60 -14.47
CA GLY A 8 0.62 -13.19 -15.77
C GLY A 8 1.34 -11.85 -15.70
N GLU A 9 1.19 -11.02 -16.73
CA GLU A 9 1.77 -9.66 -16.72
C GLU A 9 0.84 -8.70 -16.00
N PHE A 10 1.42 -7.75 -15.27
CA PHE A 10 0.64 -6.70 -14.61
C PHE A 10 -0.11 -5.86 -15.64
N ASP A 11 -1.41 -5.70 -15.41
CA ASP A 11 -2.30 -4.83 -16.18
C ASP A 11 -3.09 -3.96 -15.19
N VAL A 12 -2.77 -2.67 -15.15
CA VAL A 12 -3.41 -1.72 -14.24
C VAL A 12 -4.91 -1.55 -14.56
N THR A 13 -5.30 -1.77 -15.82
CA THR A 13 -6.63 -1.44 -16.36
C THR A 13 -7.74 -2.38 -15.91
N ILE A 14 -7.40 -3.47 -15.20
CA ILE A 14 -8.38 -4.37 -14.58
C ILE A 14 -9.01 -3.77 -13.31
N GLY A 15 -8.48 -2.64 -12.83
CA GLY A 15 -9.10 -1.83 -11.78
C GLY A 15 -10.26 -0.98 -12.28
N THR A 16 -10.87 -0.22 -11.36
CA THR A 16 -11.85 0.80 -11.75
C THR A 16 -11.11 2.01 -12.32
N ASP A 17 -11.37 2.35 -13.59
CA ASP A 17 -10.85 3.58 -14.20
C ASP A 17 -11.59 4.80 -13.63
N LEU A 18 -10.85 5.69 -12.97
CA LEU A 18 -11.35 6.95 -12.41
C LEU A 18 -10.99 8.16 -13.28
N GLY A 19 -10.44 7.92 -14.49
CA GLY A 19 -10.00 8.93 -15.44
C GLY A 19 -8.60 9.46 -15.16
N ASN A 20 -8.04 10.20 -16.12
CA ASN A 20 -6.71 10.83 -16.02
C ASN A 20 -5.57 9.87 -15.66
N GLY A 21 -5.68 8.60 -16.07
CA GLY A 21 -4.69 7.57 -15.77
C GLY A 21 -4.71 7.06 -14.33
N LEU A 22 -5.76 7.36 -13.56
CA LEU A 22 -5.99 6.84 -12.21
C LEU A 22 -6.85 5.58 -12.24
N TYR A 23 -6.31 4.48 -11.74
CA TYR A 23 -7.00 3.20 -11.61
C TYR A 23 -7.05 2.79 -10.14
N GLU A 24 -8.23 2.43 -9.66
CA GLU A 24 -8.44 1.98 -8.28
C GLU A 24 -8.59 0.46 -8.19
N TRP A 25 -7.79 -0.15 -7.32
CA TRP A 25 -7.90 -1.55 -6.91
C TRP A 25 -8.47 -1.61 -5.49
N ASN A 26 -9.73 -2.03 -5.37
CA ASN A 26 -10.39 -2.21 -4.09
C ASN A 26 -10.26 -3.66 -3.60
N LEU A 27 -9.45 -3.87 -2.58
CA LEU A 27 -9.16 -5.20 -2.01
C LEU A 27 -10.24 -5.69 -1.03
N ASP A 28 -11.16 -4.82 -0.63
CA ASP A 28 -12.35 -5.19 0.17
C ASP A 28 -13.57 -5.51 -0.71
N ALA A 29 -13.39 -5.57 -2.04
CA ALA A 29 -14.46 -5.98 -2.94
C ALA A 29 -15.03 -7.34 -2.52
N ILE A 30 -16.35 -7.51 -2.56
CA ILE A 30 -17.02 -8.76 -2.16
C ILE A 30 -16.44 -9.91 -3.00
N GLY A 31 -15.90 -10.92 -2.32
CA GLY A 31 -15.23 -12.07 -2.96
C GLY A 31 -13.79 -11.83 -3.38
N GLY A 32 -13.21 -10.66 -3.11
CA GLY A 32 -11.83 -10.29 -3.45
C GLY A 32 -11.69 -9.61 -4.82
N PHE A 33 -10.51 -9.05 -5.06
CA PHE A 33 -10.14 -8.40 -6.32
C PHE A 33 -10.03 -9.42 -7.45
N SER A 34 -10.71 -9.18 -8.58
CA SER A 34 -10.75 -10.13 -9.70
C SER A 34 -9.60 -9.93 -10.68
N ILE A 35 -8.90 -11.01 -11.00
CA ILE A 35 -7.93 -11.06 -12.09
C ILE A 35 -8.53 -11.95 -13.18
N PRO A 36 -8.86 -11.38 -14.36
CA PRO A 36 -9.53 -12.13 -15.41
C PRO A 36 -8.66 -13.26 -15.95
N GLY A 37 -9.28 -14.36 -16.37
CA GLY A 37 -8.56 -15.55 -16.84
C GLY A 37 -7.60 -15.30 -18.00
N ARG A 38 -7.86 -14.28 -18.84
CA ARG A 38 -6.94 -13.87 -19.92
C ARG A 38 -5.55 -13.43 -19.42
N LEU A 39 -5.47 -12.97 -18.17
CA LEU A 39 -4.22 -12.55 -17.53
C LEU A 39 -3.60 -13.66 -16.68
N THR A 40 -4.31 -14.75 -16.40
CA THR A 40 -3.77 -15.81 -15.55
C THR A 40 -3.07 -16.90 -16.36
N LEU A 41 -2.12 -17.58 -15.72
CA LEU A 41 -1.36 -18.66 -16.38
C LEU A 41 -2.17 -19.92 -16.64
N ASN A 42 -3.35 -20.06 -16.04
CA ASN A 42 -4.24 -21.22 -16.22
C ASN A 42 -5.52 -20.88 -16.99
N GLY A 43 -5.66 -19.65 -17.49
CA GLY A 43 -6.86 -19.20 -18.21
C GLY A 43 -8.10 -19.01 -17.34
N GLN A 44 -8.01 -19.21 -16.02
CA GLN A 44 -9.14 -19.12 -15.08
C GLN A 44 -9.11 -17.79 -14.33
N GLU A 45 -10.29 -17.20 -14.12
CA GLU A 45 -10.40 -16.04 -13.23
C GLU A 45 -9.85 -16.39 -11.84
N HIS A 46 -9.11 -15.47 -11.24
CA HIS A 46 -8.59 -15.61 -9.88
C HIS A 46 -9.03 -14.45 -9.01
N ARG A 47 -9.55 -14.77 -7.82
CA ARG A 47 -9.95 -13.79 -6.81
C ARG A 47 -8.87 -13.64 -5.75
N VAL A 48 -8.31 -12.44 -5.63
CA VAL A 48 -7.32 -12.08 -4.61
C VAL A 48 -8.02 -11.51 -3.39
N SER A 49 -8.07 -12.27 -2.29
CA SER A 49 -8.67 -11.87 -1.02
C SER A 49 -7.63 -11.71 0.11
N ASP A 50 -6.41 -12.20 -0.10
CA ASP A 50 -5.30 -12.17 0.85
C ASP A 50 -4.32 -11.00 0.60
N GLY A 51 -4.58 -10.18 -0.42
CA GLY A 51 -3.69 -9.11 -0.87
C GLY A 51 -2.44 -9.60 -1.61
N VAL A 52 -2.30 -10.89 -1.92
CA VAL A 52 -1.11 -11.44 -2.58
C VAL A 52 -1.30 -11.53 -4.09
N PHE A 53 -0.51 -10.72 -4.81
CA PHE A 53 -0.46 -10.71 -6.26
C PHE A 53 0.85 -11.32 -6.75
N GLU A 54 0.77 -12.18 -7.75
CA GLU A 54 1.90 -12.92 -8.30
C GLU A 54 2.01 -12.68 -9.80
N PHE A 55 2.90 -11.77 -10.18
CA PHE A 55 3.14 -11.39 -11.57
C PHE A 55 4.40 -12.02 -12.13
N THR A 56 4.42 -12.18 -13.44
CA THR A 56 5.59 -12.56 -14.23
C THR A 56 6.49 -11.36 -14.48
N ARG A 57 5.89 -10.19 -14.71
CA ARG A 57 6.52 -8.88 -14.86
C ARG A 57 5.56 -7.82 -14.34
N PHE A 58 6.11 -6.80 -13.70
CA PHE A 58 5.36 -5.64 -13.23
C PHE A 58 5.89 -4.38 -13.89
N GLU A 59 5.05 -3.67 -14.65
CA GLU A 59 5.41 -2.39 -15.24
C GLU A 59 4.29 -1.37 -15.03
N LEU A 60 4.55 -0.37 -14.20
CA LEU A 60 3.66 0.77 -14.03
C LEU A 60 4.26 1.97 -14.76
N ARG A 61 3.63 2.37 -15.86
CA ARG A 61 4.14 3.42 -16.76
C ARG A 61 4.03 4.81 -16.14
N SER A 62 4.86 5.74 -16.64
CA SER A 62 4.77 7.15 -16.25
C SER A 62 3.41 7.75 -16.61
N GLY A 63 2.91 8.67 -15.79
CA GLY A 63 1.58 9.26 -15.92
C GLY A 63 0.42 8.37 -15.46
N VAL A 64 0.67 7.12 -15.06
CA VAL A 64 -0.36 6.21 -14.53
C VAL A 64 -0.29 6.18 -13.00
N THR A 65 -1.45 6.23 -12.35
CA THR A 65 -1.59 6.04 -10.91
C THR A 65 -2.38 4.76 -10.62
N LEU A 66 -1.76 3.84 -9.91
CA LEU A 66 -2.43 2.71 -9.26
C LEU A 66 -2.76 3.11 -7.83
N ARG A 67 -4.04 3.38 -7.55
CA ARG A 67 -4.53 3.58 -6.19
C ARG A 67 -5.05 2.25 -5.65
N ILE A 68 -4.62 1.87 -4.44
CA ILE A 68 -5.09 0.65 -3.80
C ILE A 68 -5.81 1.04 -2.51
N VAL A 69 -7.00 0.48 -2.31
CA VAL A 69 -7.83 0.72 -1.13
C VAL A 69 -8.28 -0.62 -0.55
N GLY A 70 -8.61 -0.62 0.75
CA GLY A 70 -9.13 -1.78 1.46
C GLY A 70 -8.39 -2.01 2.79
N ALA A 71 -8.73 -3.08 3.51
CA ALA A 71 -8.10 -3.45 4.77
C ALA A 71 -6.82 -4.27 4.59
N MET A 72 -6.64 -4.94 3.44
CA MET A 72 -5.53 -5.85 3.20
C MET A 72 -4.32 -5.13 2.57
N ALA A 73 -3.12 -5.34 3.13
CA ALA A 73 -1.89 -4.79 2.59
C ALA A 73 -1.43 -5.57 1.32
N PRO A 74 -1.27 -4.91 0.15
CA PRO A 74 -0.84 -5.58 -1.08
C PRO A 74 0.59 -6.12 -0.99
N GLN A 75 0.78 -7.34 -1.47
CA GLN A 75 2.07 -7.99 -1.68
C GLN A 75 2.24 -8.31 -3.16
N PHE A 76 3.04 -7.53 -3.86
CA PHE A 76 3.41 -7.77 -5.24
C PHE A 76 4.63 -8.67 -5.29
N ARG A 77 4.42 -9.90 -5.74
CA ARG A 77 5.46 -10.90 -5.94
C ARG A 77 5.68 -11.05 -7.43
N VAL A 78 6.83 -10.59 -7.91
CA VAL A 78 7.14 -10.48 -9.32
C VAL A 78 8.30 -11.41 -9.63
N ARG A 79 8.10 -12.33 -10.55
CA ARG A 79 9.15 -13.29 -10.91
C ARG A 79 10.31 -12.63 -11.64
N GLY A 80 10.00 -11.84 -12.65
CA GLY A 80 10.98 -11.07 -13.42
C GLY A 80 11.26 -9.73 -12.77
N GLU A 81 11.26 -8.69 -13.60
CA GLU A 81 11.55 -7.33 -13.19
C GLU A 81 10.27 -6.59 -12.77
N ALA A 82 10.40 -5.68 -11.80
CA ALA A 82 9.40 -4.66 -11.51
C ALA A 82 9.95 -3.28 -11.87
N ILE A 83 9.25 -2.58 -12.75
CA ILE A 83 9.59 -1.22 -13.19
C ILE A 83 8.42 -0.30 -12.81
N ILE A 84 8.69 0.67 -11.95
CA ILE A 84 7.70 1.61 -11.43
C ILE A 84 8.12 3.02 -11.86
N ASN A 85 7.53 3.49 -12.96
CA ASN A 85 7.68 4.86 -13.47
C ASN A 85 6.43 5.71 -13.18
N GLY A 86 5.30 5.08 -12.84
CA GLY A 86 4.07 5.73 -12.39
C GLY A 86 3.99 5.92 -10.86
N THR A 87 2.77 6.12 -10.35
CA THR A 87 2.50 6.29 -8.92
C THR A 87 1.74 5.10 -8.36
N ILE A 88 2.25 4.48 -7.31
CA ILE A 88 1.47 3.57 -6.45
C ILE A 88 1.02 4.40 -5.23
N ASP A 89 -0.29 4.57 -5.06
CA ASP A 89 -0.88 5.31 -3.93
C ASP A 89 -1.66 4.37 -3.00
N ILE A 90 -1.15 4.24 -1.79
CA ILE A 90 -1.74 3.47 -0.68
C ILE A 90 -1.95 4.38 0.55
N SER A 91 -2.03 5.69 0.35
CA SER A 91 -2.15 6.67 1.43
C SER A 91 -3.48 6.55 2.19
N GLY A 92 -3.44 6.93 3.47
CA GLY A 92 -4.64 7.04 4.30
C GLY A 92 -5.58 8.12 3.78
N ALA A 93 -6.89 7.93 3.99
CA ALA A 93 -7.86 8.92 3.55
C ALA A 93 -7.72 10.22 4.36
N SER A 94 -7.75 11.33 3.62
CA SER A 94 -7.78 12.68 4.20
C SER A 94 -9.19 13.04 4.67
N GLN A 95 -9.27 13.97 5.61
CA GLN A 95 -10.55 14.39 6.19
C GLN A 95 -11.03 15.71 5.58
N PRO A 96 -12.27 15.80 5.08
CA PRO A 96 -12.84 17.06 4.63
C PRO A 96 -13.18 17.98 5.81
N LEU A 97 -13.24 19.29 5.55
CA LEU A 97 -13.68 20.26 6.54
C LEU A 97 -15.16 20.03 6.88
N GLN A 98 -15.46 19.93 8.18
CA GLN A 98 -16.81 19.89 8.70
C GLN A 98 -17.28 21.33 8.98
N LEU A 99 -18.28 21.81 8.26
CA LEU A 99 -18.91 23.11 8.47
C LEU A 99 -20.31 22.95 9.09
N GLY A 100 -20.70 23.88 9.97
CA GLY A 100 -22.03 23.98 10.56
C GLY A 100 -22.18 23.33 11.95
N PHE A 101 -23.33 23.59 12.59
CA PHE A 101 -23.69 23.03 13.90
C PHE A 101 -24.22 21.60 13.75
N LEU A 102 -23.31 20.64 13.65
CA LEU A 102 -23.68 19.24 13.65
C LEU A 102 -23.77 18.73 15.08
N THR A 103 -24.88 18.07 15.40
CA THR A 103 -25.06 17.40 16.68
C THR A 103 -24.18 16.15 16.78
N THR A 104 -23.89 15.53 15.64
CA THR A 104 -23.08 14.31 15.56
C THR A 104 -21.64 14.64 15.17
N GLY A 105 -20.68 13.98 15.82
CA GLY A 105 -19.28 14.07 15.47
C GLY A 105 -18.99 13.52 14.07
N GLN A 106 -17.99 14.08 13.41
CA GLN A 106 -17.58 13.60 12.10
C GLN A 106 -16.93 12.22 12.23
N ALA A 107 -17.34 11.28 11.37
CA ALA A 107 -16.74 9.96 11.32
C ALA A 107 -15.26 10.05 10.92
N GLY A 108 -14.40 9.26 11.56
CA GLY A 108 -12.97 9.21 11.21
C GLY A 108 -12.73 8.58 9.83
N SER A 109 -11.73 9.09 9.11
CA SER A 109 -11.39 8.65 7.75
C SER A 109 -10.79 7.24 7.74
N ARG A 110 -10.97 6.53 6.63
CA ARG A 110 -10.39 5.18 6.43
C ARG A 110 -8.87 5.23 6.37
N GLY A 111 -8.21 4.22 6.92
CA GLY A 111 -6.79 3.96 6.66
C GLY A 111 -6.53 3.57 5.21
N GLY A 112 -5.27 3.59 4.80
CA GLY A 112 -4.82 2.92 3.59
C GLY A 112 -4.83 1.40 3.76
N PRO A 113 -4.50 0.63 2.71
CA PRO A 113 -4.33 -0.82 2.78
C PRO A 113 -3.50 -1.30 3.99
N GLY A 114 -4.13 -1.95 4.97
CA GLY A 114 -3.48 -2.40 6.23
C GLY A 114 -3.21 -1.31 7.27
N GLY A 115 -3.66 -0.07 7.04
CA GLY A 115 -3.54 1.06 7.96
C GLY A 115 -4.78 1.24 8.86
N GLY A 116 -4.57 1.80 10.04
CA GLY A 116 -5.63 2.09 11.00
C GLY A 116 -6.54 3.24 10.58
N ARG A 117 -7.84 3.11 10.86
CA ARG A 117 -8.83 4.17 10.70
C ARG A 117 -8.62 5.31 11.70
N GLY A 118 -8.92 6.54 11.30
CA GLY A 118 -9.00 7.67 12.21
C GLY A 118 -10.15 7.55 13.21
N GLY A 119 -10.01 8.17 14.39
CA GLY A 119 -11.04 8.17 15.43
C GLY A 119 -12.20 9.09 15.09
N ASN A 120 -13.43 8.73 15.48
CA ASN A 120 -14.58 9.61 15.32
C ASN A 120 -14.44 10.87 16.19
N GLY A 121 -14.88 12.02 15.68
CA GLY A 121 -15.03 13.21 16.48
C GLY A 121 -16.17 13.06 17.50
N ALA A 122 -16.12 13.83 18.58
CA ALA A 122 -17.19 13.89 19.56
C ALA A 122 -18.51 14.41 18.97
N ALA A 123 -19.65 13.90 19.42
CA ALA A 123 -20.93 14.57 19.22
C ALA A 123 -20.98 15.88 20.01
N ALA A 124 -21.78 16.86 19.58
CA ALA A 124 -22.05 18.03 20.39
C ALA A 124 -22.66 17.58 21.73
N SER A 125 -22.02 17.95 22.84
CA SER A 125 -22.49 17.58 24.17
C SER A 125 -23.75 18.35 24.57
N ASN A 126 -24.39 17.91 25.65
CA ASN A 126 -25.34 18.73 26.41
C ASN A 126 -24.73 19.24 27.73
N GLY A 127 -23.43 18.97 27.94
CA GLY A 127 -22.65 19.32 29.13
C GLY A 127 -23.00 18.54 30.39
N THR A 128 -23.76 17.45 30.27
CA THR A 128 -24.10 16.53 31.38
C THR A 128 -23.47 15.15 31.20
N THR A 129 -23.19 14.73 29.96
CA THR A 129 -22.44 13.51 29.64
C THR A 129 -21.23 13.87 28.77
N ALA A 130 -20.06 13.33 29.11
CA ALA A 130 -18.85 13.59 28.35
C ALA A 130 -18.98 13.02 26.93
N SER A 131 -18.90 13.90 25.93
CA SER A 131 -18.82 13.55 24.52
C SER A 131 -17.38 13.71 24.05
N ASN A 132 -16.61 12.62 24.14
CA ASN A 132 -15.19 12.61 23.79
C ASN A 132 -14.99 12.18 22.34
N GLY A 133 -13.91 12.67 21.72
CA GLY A 133 -13.40 12.09 20.49
C GLY A 133 -12.90 10.68 20.74
N ALA A 134 -13.13 9.79 19.80
CA ALA A 134 -12.59 8.43 19.85
C ALA A 134 -11.10 8.43 19.49
N HIS A 135 -10.36 7.47 20.03
CA HIS A 135 -9.00 7.19 19.60
C HIS A 135 -8.99 6.70 18.14
N GLY A 136 -7.90 7.00 17.42
CA GLY A 136 -7.61 6.34 16.16
C GLY A 136 -7.28 4.86 16.39
N GLU A 137 -7.45 4.05 15.36
CA GLU A 137 -7.04 2.65 15.40
C GLU A 137 -5.51 2.55 15.43
N ASP A 138 -5.04 1.56 16.19
CA ASP A 138 -3.64 1.19 16.28
C ASP A 138 -3.11 0.65 14.94
N VAL A 139 -1.79 0.57 14.82
CA VAL A 139 -1.11 -0.20 13.77
C VAL A 139 -1.66 -1.63 13.74
N GLN A 140 -2.05 -2.09 12.55
CA GLN A 140 -2.58 -3.43 12.38
C GLN A 140 -1.46 -4.39 11.97
N VAL A 141 -1.18 -5.38 12.83
CA VAL A 141 -0.23 -6.46 12.56
C VAL A 141 -0.84 -7.80 12.94
N ALA A 142 -0.38 -8.87 12.29
CA ALA A 142 -0.79 -10.23 12.63
C ALA A 142 -0.46 -10.56 14.10
N SER A 143 -1.28 -11.39 14.73
CA SER A 143 -1.06 -11.84 16.12
C SER A 143 0.24 -12.62 16.33
N THR A 144 0.82 -13.13 15.24
CA THR A 144 2.12 -13.81 15.21
C THR A 144 3.31 -12.85 15.08
N HIS A 145 3.07 -11.55 14.87
CA HIS A 145 4.11 -10.55 14.75
C HIS A 145 4.90 -10.41 16.06
N GLY A 146 6.23 -10.40 15.99
CA GLY A 146 7.09 -10.36 17.19
C GLY A 146 6.86 -9.14 18.10
N TYR A 147 6.33 -8.06 17.52
CA TYR A 147 5.98 -6.82 18.22
C TYR A 147 4.47 -6.59 18.34
N TYR A 148 3.62 -7.60 18.20
CA TYR A 148 2.16 -7.45 18.26
C TYR A 148 1.68 -6.63 19.46
N ARG A 149 2.26 -6.85 20.65
CA ARG A 149 1.87 -6.13 21.88
C ARG A 149 2.25 -4.64 21.89
N THR A 150 3.21 -4.21 21.08
CA THR A 150 3.60 -2.80 21.02
C THR A 150 2.73 -1.99 20.05
N ALA A 151 1.86 -2.65 19.28
CA ALA A 151 0.84 -1.98 18.49
C ALA A 151 -0.17 -1.23 19.38
N GLU A 152 -0.43 -1.73 20.59
CA GLU A 152 -1.41 -1.13 21.49
C GLU A 152 -1.08 0.33 21.85
N GLY A 153 -2.04 1.21 21.58
CA GLY A 153 -1.94 2.63 21.87
C GLY A 153 -1.05 3.42 20.92
N THR A 154 -0.77 2.87 19.73
CA THR A 154 -0.14 3.59 18.62
C THR A 154 -1.11 4.54 17.92
N GLY A 155 -2.42 4.32 17.99
CA GLY A 155 -3.45 5.23 17.51
C GLY A 155 -3.43 6.57 18.24
N GLY A 156 -3.72 7.65 17.51
CA GLY A 156 -3.79 8.99 18.08
C GLY A 156 -4.89 9.10 19.13
N ARG A 157 -4.62 9.76 20.27
CA ARG A 157 -5.63 9.88 21.33
C ARG A 157 -6.70 10.89 20.93
N GLY A 158 -7.94 10.39 20.89
CA GLY A 158 -9.13 11.22 20.85
C GLY A 158 -9.16 12.21 22.01
N ALA A 159 -9.59 13.43 21.71
CA ALA A 159 -9.66 14.52 22.68
C ALA A 159 -10.86 14.37 23.61
N LEU A 160 -10.65 14.65 24.90
CA LEU A 160 -11.76 14.75 25.84
C LEU A 160 -12.63 15.97 25.55
N GLN A 161 -13.90 15.93 25.96
CA GLN A 161 -14.74 17.13 26.00
C GLN A 161 -14.07 18.21 26.87
N PHE A 162 -14.12 19.46 26.41
CA PHE A 162 -13.64 20.59 27.19
C PHE A 162 -14.56 21.81 27.07
N PRO A 163 -15.05 22.37 28.19
CA PRO A 163 -14.86 21.90 29.57
C PRO A 163 -15.52 20.52 29.83
N THR A 164 -15.24 19.91 30.99
CA THR A 164 -15.74 18.56 31.31
C THR A 164 -17.26 18.51 31.49
N ASP A 165 -17.87 19.63 31.88
CA ASP A 165 -19.32 19.78 32.09
C ASP A 165 -19.74 21.26 31.99
N ASN A 166 -21.04 21.51 32.13
CA ASN A 166 -21.60 22.87 32.14
C ASN A 166 -21.19 23.70 33.37
N ASN A 167 -20.77 23.07 34.48
CA ASN A 167 -20.35 23.78 35.70
C ASN A 167 -18.94 24.36 35.56
N SER A 168 -18.16 23.80 34.66
CA SER A 168 -16.78 24.19 34.37
C SER A 168 -16.68 25.15 33.18
N VAL A 169 -17.82 25.66 32.69
CA VAL A 169 -17.85 26.66 31.62
C VAL A 169 -17.44 28.02 32.16
N THR A 170 -16.43 28.61 31.53
CA THR A 170 -15.92 29.94 31.83
C THR A 170 -16.19 30.89 30.68
N HIS A 171 -16.50 32.15 30.99
CA HIS A 171 -16.73 33.21 30.01
C HIS A 171 -15.62 34.26 30.08
N ALA A 172 -14.40 33.85 29.72
CA ALA A 172 -13.22 34.68 29.97
C ALA A 172 -13.09 35.91 29.08
N TYR A 173 -13.72 35.93 27.89
CA TYR A 173 -13.73 37.13 27.06
C TYR A 173 -14.81 38.10 27.54
N SER A 174 -14.38 39.24 28.10
CA SER A 174 -15.23 40.29 28.67
C SER A 174 -16.25 39.81 29.72
N GLY A 175 -16.07 38.62 30.30
CA GLY A 175 -17.05 38.02 31.21
C GLY A 175 -18.28 37.42 30.51
N VAL A 176 -18.31 37.42 29.17
CA VAL A 176 -19.54 37.22 28.38
C VAL A 176 -19.42 36.08 27.39
N VAL A 177 -18.23 35.81 26.85
CA VAL A 177 -18.02 34.77 25.81
C VAL A 177 -17.06 33.69 26.29
N CYS A 178 -17.46 32.43 26.07
CA CYS A 178 -16.63 31.27 26.34
C CYS A 178 -15.59 31.07 25.24
N VAL A 179 -14.35 30.80 25.65
CA VAL A 179 -13.20 30.63 24.75
C VAL A 179 -12.53 29.26 24.91
N GLN A 180 -13.23 28.32 25.55
CA GLN A 180 -12.74 26.98 25.83
C GLN A 180 -12.78 26.08 24.60
N VAL A 181 -11.64 25.45 24.30
CA VAL A 181 -11.42 24.61 23.11
C VAL A 181 -10.55 23.39 23.42
N VAL A 182 -10.60 22.39 22.55
CA VAL A 182 -9.81 21.16 22.64
C VAL A 182 -9.39 20.66 21.26
N ALA A 183 -8.26 19.95 21.18
CA ALA A 183 -7.73 19.35 19.95
C ALA A 183 -7.23 17.91 20.16
N GLY A 184 -7.46 17.01 19.20
CA GLY A 184 -7.06 15.59 19.25
C GLY A 184 -5.60 15.33 18.89
N GLY A 185 -5.04 14.21 19.38
CA GLY A 185 -3.64 13.81 19.15
C GLY A 185 -3.39 13.08 17.83
N GLY A 186 -2.16 13.17 17.30
CA GLY A 186 -1.75 12.51 16.06
C GLY A 186 -1.40 11.03 16.24
N GLY A 187 -1.50 10.24 15.16
CA GLY A 187 -1.15 8.82 15.13
C GLY A 187 0.35 8.59 15.35
N GLY A 188 0.70 7.55 16.09
CA GLY A 188 2.05 7.05 16.28
C GLY A 188 2.55 6.25 15.09
N GLY A 189 3.83 6.37 14.78
CA GLY A 189 4.46 5.77 13.62
C GLY A 189 5.61 4.87 14.04
N TYR A 190 6.51 4.57 13.12
CA TYR A 190 7.66 3.73 13.42
C TYR A 190 8.70 4.53 14.19
N PHE A 191 9.13 4.00 15.33
CA PHE A 191 10.14 4.58 16.23
C PHE A 191 9.83 5.97 16.81
N ARG A 192 8.78 6.64 16.34
CA ARG A 192 8.41 8.01 16.73
C ARG A 192 6.95 8.07 17.15
N THR A 193 6.70 8.78 18.24
CA THR A 193 5.36 9.08 18.71
C THR A 193 4.69 10.12 17.80
N GLY A 194 3.37 10.05 17.69
CA GLY A 194 2.59 11.16 17.14
C GLY A 194 2.76 12.41 18.02
N THR A 195 2.57 13.59 17.44
CA THR A 195 2.59 14.83 18.22
C THR A 195 1.26 15.03 18.97
N ALA A 196 1.31 15.78 20.07
CA ALA A 196 0.12 16.11 20.83
C ALA A 196 -0.77 17.13 20.10
N GLY A 197 -2.08 17.03 20.30
CA GLY A 197 -3.03 18.09 19.96
C GLY A 197 -3.03 19.16 21.04
N VAL A 198 -3.04 20.43 20.65
CA VAL A 198 -2.87 21.58 21.55
C VAL A 198 -3.82 22.72 21.20
N ALA A 199 -4.41 23.32 22.23
CA ALA A 199 -4.98 24.65 22.15
C ALA A 199 -3.88 25.66 22.49
N LEU A 200 -3.51 26.51 21.54
CA LEU A 200 -2.31 27.35 21.62
C LEU A 200 -2.63 28.75 22.16
N ARG A 201 -3.76 29.30 21.73
CA ARG A 201 -4.15 30.67 22.03
C ARG A 201 -5.66 30.79 22.05
N ASN A 202 -6.16 31.66 22.92
CA ASN A 202 -7.53 32.14 22.89
C ASN A 202 -7.55 33.63 23.26
N PRO A 203 -8.66 34.34 23.09
CA PRO A 203 -8.73 35.76 23.41
C PRO A 203 -9.01 36.06 24.89
N GLY A 204 -9.04 35.05 25.74
CA GLY A 204 -9.26 35.20 27.18
C GLY A 204 -7.97 35.57 27.93
N PRO A 205 -8.06 36.25 29.08
CA PRO A 205 -6.89 36.58 29.91
C PRO A 205 -6.35 35.38 30.71
N SER A 206 -7.04 34.23 30.71
CA SER A 206 -6.78 33.13 31.64
C SER A 206 -6.27 31.87 30.93
N PRO A 207 -5.08 31.35 31.31
CA PRO A 207 -4.56 30.08 30.77
C PRO A 207 -5.46 28.86 31.00
N GLY A 208 -6.35 28.90 32.00
CA GLY A 208 -7.28 27.81 32.33
C GLY A 208 -8.38 27.55 31.30
N ASP A 209 -8.50 28.40 30.27
CA ASP A 209 -9.49 28.25 29.21
C ASP A 209 -8.95 27.47 27.99
N LEU A 210 -7.74 26.94 28.07
CA LEU A 210 -7.17 26.04 27.07
C LEU A 210 -7.17 24.63 27.65
N SER A 211 -7.66 23.65 26.89
CA SER A 211 -7.49 22.25 27.28
C SER A 211 -6.00 21.91 27.37
N GLY A 212 -5.62 21.03 28.30
CA GLY A 212 -4.29 20.43 28.29
C GLY A 212 -3.98 19.70 26.97
N PRO A 213 -2.69 19.44 26.68
CA PRO A 213 -2.29 18.73 25.48
C PRO A 213 -2.87 17.30 25.47
N ASN A 214 -3.51 16.90 24.37
CA ASN A 214 -3.92 15.52 24.16
C ASN A 214 -2.78 14.75 23.51
N SER A 215 -2.29 13.70 24.17
CA SER A 215 -1.12 12.96 23.72
C SER A 215 -1.29 12.35 22.33
N GLY A 216 -0.20 12.31 21.56
CA GLY A 216 -0.15 11.50 20.35
C GLY A 216 -0.09 10.01 20.67
N GLY A 217 -0.21 9.20 19.62
CA GLY A 217 -0.02 7.76 19.68
C GLY A 217 1.43 7.37 19.97
N ARG A 218 1.63 6.21 20.58
CA ARG A 218 2.95 5.64 20.90
C ARG A 218 3.71 5.22 19.64
N ALA A 219 5.03 5.15 19.72
CA ALA A 219 5.86 4.59 18.66
C ALA A 219 5.66 3.07 18.55
N PHE A 220 5.60 2.56 17.32
CA PHE A 220 5.66 1.14 17.02
C PHE A 220 7.13 0.71 16.76
N GLN A 221 7.54 -0.43 17.32
CA GLN A 221 8.90 -0.94 17.22
C GLN A 221 8.99 -2.05 16.16
N LEU A 222 10.02 -1.99 15.32
CA LEU A 222 10.37 -3.08 14.38
C LEU A 222 11.72 -3.73 14.69
N PHE A 223 12.49 -3.20 15.63
CA PHE A 223 13.83 -3.69 15.95
C PHE A 223 14.01 -3.97 17.44
N PRO A 224 14.90 -4.93 17.79
CA PRO A 224 15.68 -5.79 16.89
C PRO A 224 14.80 -6.77 16.07
N LEU A 225 15.23 -7.09 14.84
CA LEU A 225 14.48 -8.00 13.97
C LEU A 225 14.57 -9.43 14.54
N PRO A 226 13.46 -10.12 14.87
CA PRO A 226 13.53 -11.48 15.40
C PRO A 226 14.26 -12.42 14.45
N SER A 227 15.03 -13.37 14.98
CA SER A 227 15.95 -14.21 14.19
C SER A 227 15.28 -15.00 13.07
N ASN A 228 14.04 -15.43 13.28
CA ASN A 228 13.27 -16.23 12.32
C ASN A 228 12.12 -15.45 11.67
N ALA A 229 12.04 -14.13 11.87
CA ALA A 229 10.99 -13.33 11.25
C ALA A 229 11.26 -13.20 9.76
N LYS A 230 10.23 -13.51 8.95
CA LYS A 230 10.23 -13.18 7.53
C LYS A 230 10.03 -11.69 7.37
N SER A 231 10.83 -11.07 6.50
CA SER A 231 10.77 -9.61 6.29
C SER A 231 9.40 -9.18 5.77
N ILE A 232 8.78 -9.97 4.89
CA ILE A 232 7.44 -9.69 4.37
C ILE A 232 6.31 -9.76 5.41
N GLU A 233 6.48 -10.55 6.47
CA GLU A 233 5.50 -10.63 7.57
C GLU A 233 5.78 -9.55 8.63
N HIS A 234 7.04 -9.15 8.79
CA HIS A 234 7.48 -8.24 9.83
C HIS A 234 7.38 -6.76 9.43
N PHE A 235 7.74 -6.42 8.20
CA PHE A 235 7.75 -5.01 7.76
C PHE A 235 6.44 -4.59 7.09
N LEU A 236 5.51 -5.51 6.83
CA LEU A 236 4.21 -5.22 6.24
C LEU A 236 3.18 -4.84 7.32
N ALA A 237 3.34 -3.64 7.85
CA ALA A 237 2.46 -3.05 8.84
C ALA A 237 2.01 -1.67 8.33
N GLY A 238 0.74 -1.30 8.47
CA GLY A 238 0.29 0.04 8.10
C GLY A 238 0.57 1.07 9.19
N GLY A 239 0.30 2.34 8.89
CA GLY A 239 0.28 3.42 9.87
C GLY A 239 -0.98 3.36 10.74
N SER A 240 -0.93 4.00 11.91
CA SER A 240 -2.07 4.18 12.82
C SER A 240 -2.92 5.40 12.45
N GLY A 241 -4.18 5.40 12.88
CA GLY A 241 -5.10 6.52 12.67
C GLY A 241 -4.87 7.70 13.61
N GLY A 242 -5.26 8.90 13.18
CA GLY A 242 -5.30 10.09 14.02
C GLY A 242 -6.48 10.09 15.00
N GLY A 243 -6.35 10.76 16.15
CA GLY A 243 -7.43 10.87 17.14
C GLY A 243 -8.53 11.86 16.71
N GLY A 244 -9.78 11.59 17.09
CA GLY A 244 -10.89 12.51 16.88
C GLY A 244 -10.84 13.73 17.81
N GLY A 245 -11.36 14.86 17.34
CA GLY A 245 -11.54 16.05 18.16
C GLY A 245 -12.61 15.88 19.24
N GLY A 246 -12.45 16.56 20.36
CA GLY A 246 -13.42 16.59 21.45
C GLY A 246 -14.52 17.63 21.22
N SER A 247 -15.61 17.51 21.98
CA SER A 247 -16.67 18.52 21.99
C SER A 247 -16.24 19.73 22.81
N HIS A 248 -16.59 20.93 22.38
CA HIS A 248 -16.27 22.16 23.11
C HIS A 248 -17.36 23.22 22.96
N ILE A 249 -17.24 24.31 23.71
CA ILE A 249 -18.29 25.35 23.80
C ILE A 249 -17.80 26.76 23.49
N TYR A 250 -16.68 26.86 22.76
CA TYR A 250 -16.17 28.11 22.20
C TYR A 250 -17.28 28.98 21.59
N SER A 251 -17.16 30.30 21.72
CA SER A 251 -18.11 31.33 21.27
C SER A 251 -19.50 31.30 21.92
N HIS A 252 -19.76 30.45 22.91
CA HIS A 252 -21.01 30.52 23.67
C HIS A 252 -21.08 31.79 24.52
N THR A 253 -22.26 32.41 24.59
CA THR A 253 -22.51 33.67 25.31
C THR A 253 -23.32 33.45 26.58
N VAL A 254 -22.98 34.14 27.67
CA VAL A 254 -23.78 34.12 28.91
C VAL A 254 -25.24 34.48 28.63
N GLY A 255 -26.16 33.84 29.37
CA GLY A 255 -27.61 34.06 29.22
C GLY A 255 -28.26 33.35 28.02
N ARG A 256 -27.49 32.58 27.23
CA ARG A 256 -28.02 31.69 26.19
C ARG A 256 -27.99 30.23 26.66
N THR A 257 -28.78 29.40 25.98
CA THR A 257 -28.65 27.95 26.10
C THR A 257 -27.27 27.52 25.63
N PHE A 258 -26.64 26.63 26.39
CA PHE A 258 -25.33 26.08 26.02
C PHE A 258 -25.35 25.48 24.62
N GLN A 259 -24.43 25.96 23.77
CA GLN A 259 -24.27 25.54 22.38
C GLN A 259 -22.92 24.84 22.22
N TRP A 260 -22.91 23.54 22.51
CA TRP A 260 -21.75 22.70 22.28
C TRP A 260 -21.55 22.43 20.80
N LYS A 261 -20.28 22.22 20.42
CA LYS A 261 -19.85 21.92 19.06
C LYS A 261 -19.25 20.54 19.01
N SER A 262 -19.52 19.84 17.92
CA SER A 262 -18.94 18.53 17.64
C SER A 262 -17.43 18.62 17.39
N GLY A 263 -16.76 17.49 17.53
CA GLY A 263 -15.38 17.31 17.09
C GLY A 263 -15.27 16.85 15.64
N ALA A 264 -14.15 17.18 15.00
CA ALA A 264 -13.78 16.63 13.70
C ALA A 264 -13.26 15.18 13.85
N GLY A 265 -13.43 14.37 12.81
CA GLY A 265 -12.93 13.00 12.79
C GLY A 265 -11.44 12.97 12.45
N GLY A 266 -10.69 12.08 13.09
CA GLY A 266 -9.30 11.78 12.77
C GLY A 266 -9.12 11.28 11.34
N THR A 267 -7.92 11.45 10.80
CA THR A 267 -7.54 10.96 9.47
C THR A 267 -6.97 9.54 9.54
N GLY A 268 -6.95 8.83 8.40
CA GLY A 268 -6.46 7.45 8.34
C GLY A 268 -4.94 7.34 8.34
N GLY A 269 -4.41 6.23 8.85
CA GLY A 269 -3.00 5.87 8.71
C GLY A 269 -2.66 5.44 7.28
N GLY A 270 -1.41 5.63 6.86
CA GLY A 270 -0.91 5.18 5.56
C GLY A 270 -0.92 3.66 5.43
N GLY A 271 -1.08 3.14 4.21
CA GLY A 271 -1.08 1.70 3.96
C GLY A 271 0.31 1.07 3.93
N ALA A 272 0.35 -0.24 3.88
CA ALA A 272 1.57 -1.04 3.75
C ALA A 272 1.63 -1.71 2.38
N ILE A 273 2.82 -1.81 1.79
CA ILE A 273 3.04 -2.57 0.55
C ILE A 273 4.36 -3.30 0.57
N ALA A 274 4.37 -4.52 0.02
CA ALA A 274 5.58 -5.22 -0.33
C ALA A 274 5.69 -5.38 -1.85
N VAL A 275 6.84 -5.04 -2.42
CA VAL A 275 7.20 -5.36 -3.81
C VAL A 275 8.44 -6.23 -3.77
N ARG A 276 8.28 -7.50 -4.13
CA ARG A 276 9.34 -8.50 -4.15
C ARG A 276 9.56 -8.96 -5.57
N THR A 277 10.81 -9.00 -6.00
CA THR A 277 11.20 -9.32 -7.37
C THR A 277 12.25 -10.43 -7.38
N GLY A 278 12.15 -11.36 -8.33
CA GLY A 278 13.24 -12.28 -8.65
C GLY A 278 14.33 -11.61 -9.48
N GLY A 279 13.93 -10.73 -10.41
CA GLY A 279 14.81 -9.87 -11.20
C GLY A 279 15.08 -8.52 -10.54
N ALA A 280 15.34 -7.48 -11.34
CA ALA A 280 15.60 -6.13 -10.83
C ALA A 280 14.31 -5.44 -10.37
N LEU A 281 14.42 -4.63 -9.31
CA LEU A 281 13.37 -3.72 -8.85
C LEU A 281 13.83 -2.29 -9.12
N ILE A 282 13.15 -1.61 -10.04
CA ILE A 282 13.47 -0.26 -10.47
C ILE A 282 12.28 0.65 -10.13
N LEU A 283 12.48 1.60 -9.22
CA LEU A 283 11.62 2.77 -9.06
C LEU A 283 12.32 3.93 -9.79
N GLY A 284 11.84 4.21 -11.01
CA GLY A 284 12.42 5.20 -11.92
C GLY A 284 12.29 6.62 -11.39
N ASP A 285 12.89 7.59 -12.09
CA ASP A 285 12.93 9.00 -11.69
C ASP A 285 11.54 9.66 -11.58
N THR A 286 10.58 9.28 -12.42
CA THR A 286 9.18 9.72 -12.30
C THR A 286 8.34 8.84 -11.36
N GLY A 287 8.90 7.71 -10.94
CA GLY A 287 8.23 6.72 -10.09
C GLY A 287 7.94 7.26 -8.70
N LYS A 288 6.77 6.91 -8.16
CA LYS A 288 6.36 7.27 -6.80
C LYS A 288 5.70 6.10 -6.08
N ILE A 289 6.02 5.94 -4.80
CA ILE A 289 5.26 5.10 -3.87
C ILE A 289 4.83 6.01 -2.71
N LEU A 290 3.51 6.17 -2.55
CA LEU A 290 2.90 7.05 -1.55
C LEU A 290 2.18 6.20 -0.50
N ALA A 291 2.76 6.11 0.69
CA ALA A 291 2.20 5.45 1.85
C ALA A 291 2.00 6.46 2.99
N THR A 292 1.43 7.62 2.64
CA THR A 292 1.34 8.74 3.57
C THR A 292 0.13 8.63 4.49
N GLY A 293 0.24 9.17 5.71
CA GLY A 293 -0.92 9.38 6.56
C GLY A 293 -1.90 10.38 5.95
N GLY A 294 -3.18 10.19 6.18
CA GLY A 294 -4.23 11.08 5.73
C GLY A 294 -4.06 12.48 6.28
N LYS A 295 -4.33 13.49 5.45
CA LYS A 295 -4.20 14.89 5.83
C LYS A 295 -5.52 15.41 6.35
N SER A 296 -5.48 16.25 7.37
CA SER A 296 -6.66 17.03 7.74
C SER A 296 -6.91 18.11 6.69
N TYR A 297 -8.08 18.72 6.73
CA TYR A 297 -8.42 19.84 5.85
C TYR A 297 -7.42 21.00 5.99
N ALA A 298 -7.37 21.85 4.97
CA ALA A 298 -6.49 23.01 4.95
C ALA A 298 -6.78 23.96 6.14
N PRO A 299 -5.77 24.67 6.66
CA PRO A 299 -5.99 25.67 7.70
C PRO A 299 -7.07 26.66 7.27
N TYR A 300 -7.99 26.99 8.17
CA TYR A 300 -9.05 27.94 7.90
C TYR A 300 -9.17 28.97 9.02
N ASP A 301 -9.62 30.16 8.63
CA ASP A 301 -9.87 31.27 9.53
C ASP A 301 -11.24 31.10 10.19
N ASN A 302 -11.29 31.25 11.51
CA ASN A 302 -12.53 31.17 12.27
C ASN A 302 -13.27 32.51 12.21
N VAL A 303 -14.21 32.67 11.26
CA VAL A 303 -14.83 33.98 10.98
C VAL A 303 -16.19 34.25 11.64
N VAL A 304 -16.98 33.26 12.09
CA VAL A 304 -18.36 33.57 12.56
C VAL A 304 -18.94 32.66 13.65
N GLN A 305 -18.66 31.35 13.68
CA GLN A 305 -19.43 30.41 14.51
C GLN A 305 -18.59 29.37 15.28
N GLY A 306 -17.26 29.50 15.24
CA GLY A 306 -16.29 28.64 15.92
C GLY A 306 -16.14 27.24 15.31
N PRO A 307 -14.92 26.70 15.34
CA PRO A 307 -14.53 25.48 14.65
C PRO A 307 -15.12 24.21 15.32
N PRO A 308 -15.27 23.07 14.63
CA PRO A 308 -15.23 21.78 15.31
C PRO A 308 -13.90 21.60 16.06
N GLY A 309 -13.89 20.78 17.11
CA GLY A 309 -12.64 20.40 17.78
C GLY A 309 -11.62 19.83 16.77
N PRO A 310 -10.41 20.38 16.64
CA PRO A 310 -9.43 19.91 15.64
C PRO A 310 -9.08 18.43 15.84
N ASN A 311 -8.98 17.69 14.74
CA ASN A 311 -8.63 16.28 14.72
C ASN A 311 -7.11 16.06 14.49
N GLY A 312 -6.63 14.86 14.84
CA GLY A 312 -5.26 14.43 14.57
C GLY A 312 -5.04 13.88 13.15
N GLY A 313 -3.78 13.97 12.71
CA GLY A 313 -3.23 13.35 11.52
C GLY A 313 -2.85 11.88 11.72
N GLY A 314 -3.10 11.00 10.75
CA GLY A 314 -2.67 9.60 10.77
C GLY A 314 -1.16 9.46 10.50
N SER A 315 -0.52 8.39 10.96
CA SER A 315 0.91 8.17 10.68
C SER A 315 1.13 7.60 9.29
N GLY A 316 2.36 7.68 8.79
CA GLY A 316 2.76 7.02 7.54
C GLY A 316 2.80 5.50 7.68
N GLY A 317 2.62 4.79 6.56
CA GLY A 317 2.66 3.33 6.51
C GLY A 317 4.04 2.77 6.16
N SER A 318 4.08 1.58 5.57
CA SER A 318 5.34 0.91 5.26
C SER A 318 5.52 0.52 3.80
N VAL A 319 6.79 0.52 3.36
CA VAL A 319 7.17 0.06 2.01
C VAL A 319 8.32 -0.93 2.14
N LEU A 320 8.09 -2.18 1.73
CA LEU A 320 9.12 -3.21 1.62
C LEU A 320 9.47 -3.44 0.16
N LEU A 321 10.74 -3.24 -0.21
CA LEU A 321 11.30 -3.52 -1.51
C LEU A 321 12.27 -4.69 -1.38
N GLN A 322 12.06 -5.77 -2.12
CA GLN A 322 12.92 -6.94 -2.09
C GLN A 322 13.30 -7.33 -3.51
N SER A 323 14.58 -7.60 -3.74
CA SER A 323 15.05 -8.12 -5.03
C SER A 323 16.06 -9.22 -4.84
N GLY A 324 15.93 -10.28 -5.63
CA GLY A 324 16.96 -11.32 -5.77
C GLY A 324 18.23 -10.85 -6.48
N THR A 325 18.23 -9.67 -7.10
CA THR A 325 19.37 -9.16 -7.89
C THR A 325 19.78 -7.75 -7.49
N SER A 326 18.89 -6.76 -7.62
CA SER A 326 19.18 -5.35 -7.39
C SER A 326 17.93 -4.53 -7.11
N VAL A 327 18.07 -3.57 -6.20
CA VAL A 327 17.07 -2.51 -5.96
C VAL A 327 17.67 -1.17 -6.39
N GLN A 328 16.94 -0.43 -7.23
CA GLN A 328 17.27 0.93 -7.62
C GLN A 328 16.05 1.82 -7.43
N ALA A 329 15.99 2.57 -6.33
CA ALA A 329 14.93 3.52 -6.06
C ALA A 329 15.41 4.96 -6.25
N VAL A 330 15.34 5.44 -7.49
CA VAL A 330 15.65 6.83 -7.87
C VAL A 330 14.48 7.75 -7.57
N GLY A 331 13.25 7.28 -7.83
CA GLY A 331 12.01 8.01 -7.58
C GLY A 331 11.67 8.17 -6.10
N VAL A 332 10.49 8.75 -5.85
CA VAL A 332 10.07 9.18 -4.51
C VAL A 332 9.38 8.03 -3.77
N ILE A 333 9.81 7.77 -2.54
CA ILE A 333 9.06 6.95 -1.58
C ILE A 333 8.66 7.86 -0.43
N ASN A 334 7.36 8.15 -0.31
CA ASN A 334 6.86 9.02 0.73
C ASN A 334 6.04 8.24 1.76
N VAL A 335 6.60 8.14 2.96
CA VAL A 335 5.99 7.51 4.13
C VAL A 335 5.74 8.55 5.23
N SER A 336 5.57 9.83 4.91
CA SER A 336 5.29 10.86 5.91
C SER A 336 3.93 10.67 6.59
N GLY A 337 3.84 10.98 7.88
CA GLY A 337 2.55 11.17 8.55
C GLY A 337 1.80 12.40 8.05
N GLY A 338 0.50 12.41 8.27
CA GLY A 338 -0.38 13.51 7.88
C GLY A 338 -0.45 14.62 8.95
N PRO A 339 -0.64 15.88 8.56
CA PRO A 339 -0.90 16.96 9.51
C PRO A 339 -2.30 16.84 10.15
N GLY A 340 -2.37 17.16 11.44
CA GLY A 340 -3.64 17.41 12.13
C GLY A 340 -4.27 18.73 11.67
N ALA A 341 -5.56 18.91 11.99
CA ALA A 341 -6.27 20.14 11.65
C ALA A 341 -5.68 21.35 12.36
N HIS A 342 -5.67 22.51 11.69
CA HIS A 342 -5.20 23.77 12.28
C HIS A 342 -6.28 24.83 12.10
N VAL A 343 -6.81 25.29 13.23
CA VAL A 343 -7.67 26.47 13.29
C VAL A 343 -6.77 27.66 13.49
N LEU A 344 -6.79 28.58 12.53
CA LEU A 344 -6.02 29.81 12.59
C LEU A 344 -6.77 30.90 13.38
N PRO A 345 -6.02 31.83 13.99
CA PRO A 345 -6.62 33.02 14.57
C PRO A 345 -7.46 33.81 13.58
N GLY A 346 -8.63 34.24 14.05
CA GLY A 346 -9.51 35.24 13.44
C GLY A 346 -8.78 36.49 12.95
N THR A 347 -8.75 36.76 11.64
CA THR A 347 -8.24 38.04 11.16
C THR A 347 -9.25 39.16 11.41
N GLY A 348 -8.97 40.03 12.39
CA GLY A 348 -9.68 41.32 12.53
C GLY A 348 -10.77 41.41 13.60
N GLN A 349 -11.06 40.36 14.38
CA GLN A 349 -11.87 40.49 15.60
C GLN A 349 -11.16 39.86 16.79
N ALA A 350 -10.95 40.64 17.84
CA ALA A 350 -10.38 40.16 19.10
C ALA A 350 -11.18 38.98 19.70
N LEU A 351 -12.47 38.86 19.39
CA LEU A 351 -13.33 37.73 19.77
C LEU A 351 -12.96 36.40 19.10
N LEU A 352 -12.26 36.44 17.96
CA LEU A 352 -12.02 35.30 17.07
C LEU A 352 -10.56 34.82 17.09
N ASP A 353 -9.73 35.40 17.96
CA ASP A 353 -8.31 35.10 18.12
C ASP A 353 -8.07 33.77 18.87
N LEU A 354 -8.57 32.70 18.26
CA LEU A 354 -8.45 31.32 18.70
C LEU A 354 -7.44 30.60 17.80
N GLU A 355 -6.45 29.94 18.41
CA GLU A 355 -5.57 29.02 17.71
C GLU A 355 -5.59 27.66 18.38
N ALA A 356 -5.95 26.63 17.61
CA ALA A 356 -5.92 25.25 18.06
C ALA A 356 -5.43 24.34 16.93
N LYS A 357 -4.61 23.36 17.30
CA LYS A 357 -3.94 22.47 16.36
C LYS A 357 -4.03 21.02 16.82
N GLY A 358 -4.56 20.16 15.97
CA GLY A 358 -4.49 18.71 16.16
C GLY A 358 -3.07 18.19 15.93
N GLY A 359 -2.75 17.07 16.57
CA GLY A 359 -1.42 16.46 16.44
C GLY A 359 -1.15 15.95 15.03
N THR A 360 0.05 16.19 14.51
CA THR A 360 0.61 15.55 13.30
C THR A 360 0.96 14.10 13.59
N GLY A 361 0.64 13.21 12.63
CA GLY A 361 1.02 11.81 12.68
C GLY A 361 2.52 11.60 12.44
N ALA A 362 3.09 10.58 13.07
CA ALA A 362 4.51 10.23 12.90
C ALA A 362 4.79 9.58 11.53
N ALA A 363 6.07 9.49 11.18
CA ALA A 363 6.50 8.89 9.93
C ALA A 363 6.36 7.36 9.92
N GLY A 364 6.23 6.85 8.71
CA GLY A 364 6.24 5.46 8.32
C GLY A 364 7.64 4.85 8.28
N PHE A 365 7.78 3.72 7.59
CA PHE A 365 9.06 3.01 7.45
C PHE A 365 9.28 2.49 6.03
N VAL A 366 10.53 2.44 5.59
CA VAL A 366 10.92 1.84 4.32
C VAL A 366 12.00 0.80 4.59
N ARG A 367 11.91 -0.35 3.93
CA ARG A 367 12.94 -1.40 3.95
C ARG A 367 13.26 -1.80 2.51
N ALA A 368 14.54 -1.80 2.16
CA ALA A 368 15.03 -2.37 0.91
C ALA A 368 15.99 -3.52 1.20
N GLU A 369 15.75 -4.67 0.59
CA GLU A 369 16.58 -5.86 0.77
C GLU A 369 17.01 -6.46 -0.57
N MET A 370 18.29 -6.79 -0.64
CA MET A 370 18.92 -7.51 -1.75
C MET A 370 20.17 -8.25 -1.25
N PRO A 371 20.75 -9.19 -2.02
CA PRO A 371 21.97 -9.87 -1.61
C PRO A 371 23.15 -8.90 -1.39
N ASN A 372 24.08 -9.30 -0.51
CA ASN A 372 25.37 -8.64 -0.24
C ASN A 372 25.27 -7.26 0.43
N ASN A 373 24.32 -7.09 1.34
CA ASN A 373 24.13 -5.95 2.23
C ASN A 373 24.16 -4.59 1.50
N PRO A 374 23.06 -4.17 0.86
CA PRO A 374 23.00 -2.91 0.13
C PRO A 374 23.37 -1.69 0.98
N GLY A 375 24.12 -0.75 0.40
CA GLY A 375 24.31 0.58 0.98
C GLY A 375 23.10 1.49 0.76
N LEU A 376 22.94 2.52 1.61
CA LEU A 376 21.79 3.46 1.57
C LEU A 376 21.55 4.15 0.22
N GLY A 377 22.57 4.24 -0.65
CA GLY A 377 22.48 4.88 -1.97
C GLY A 377 21.46 4.24 -2.93
N ILE A 378 20.93 3.05 -2.62
CA ILE A 378 19.83 2.43 -3.38
C ILE A 378 18.47 3.12 -3.14
N LEU A 379 18.33 3.88 -2.05
CA LEU A 379 17.11 4.61 -1.66
C LEU A 379 17.38 6.13 -1.72
N ARG A 380 17.22 6.74 -2.91
CA ARG A 380 17.67 8.13 -3.16
C ARG A 380 16.73 9.21 -2.64
N GLN A 381 15.42 9.03 -2.79
CA GLN A 381 14.42 10.06 -2.47
C GLN A 381 13.33 9.51 -1.54
N VAL A 382 13.71 9.15 -0.32
CA VAL A 382 12.76 8.74 0.72
C VAL A 382 12.39 9.94 1.60
N LEU A 383 11.10 10.04 1.93
CA LEU A 383 10.55 11.06 2.82
C LEU A 383 9.83 10.39 4.00
N PRO A 384 10.28 10.56 5.25
CA PRO A 384 11.51 11.27 5.67
C PRO A 384 12.82 10.60 5.21
N ALA A 385 13.95 11.27 5.42
CA ALA A 385 15.27 10.80 5.00
C ALA A 385 15.60 9.39 5.54
N VAL A 386 16.38 8.64 4.76
CA VAL A 386 16.75 7.25 5.05
C VAL A 386 17.63 7.10 6.28
N GLU A 387 17.44 6.00 7.00
CA GLU A 387 18.25 5.58 8.16
C GLU A 387 18.90 4.21 7.86
N PRO A 388 20.04 3.84 8.51
CA PRO A 388 20.76 2.59 8.23
C PRO A 388 19.91 1.31 8.27
N ASP A 389 18.93 1.25 9.19
CA ASP A 389 18.05 0.08 9.34
C ASP A 389 17.04 -0.09 8.18
N MET A 390 16.98 0.86 7.25
CA MET A 390 16.13 0.80 6.05
C MET A 390 16.73 -0.06 4.93
N VAL A 391 17.97 -0.53 5.07
CA VAL A 391 18.61 -1.43 4.10
C VAL A 391 19.18 -2.66 4.78
N GLY A 392 19.22 -3.79 4.07
CA GLY A 392 19.98 -4.95 4.53
C GLY A 392 19.82 -6.17 3.65
N ASP A 393 20.36 -7.30 4.09
CA ASP A 393 20.35 -8.54 3.32
C ASP A 393 18.93 -9.06 3.05
N LEU A 394 18.75 -9.64 1.85
CA LEU A 394 17.53 -10.36 1.50
C LEU A 394 17.35 -11.57 2.42
N ARG A 395 16.28 -11.55 3.23
CA ARG A 395 15.95 -12.65 4.16
C ARG A 395 14.93 -13.63 3.59
N ASP A 396 14.05 -13.14 2.73
CA ASP A 396 13.00 -13.98 2.14
C ASP A 396 13.50 -14.56 0.80
N ALA A 397 13.60 -15.89 0.73
CA ALA A 397 13.88 -16.64 -0.49
C ALA A 397 12.64 -17.42 -0.95
N ASP A 398 12.42 -17.52 -2.25
CA ASP A 398 11.38 -18.39 -2.81
C ASP A 398 12.00 -19.73 -3.21
N SER A 399 11.23 -20.81 -3.04
CA SER A 399 11.66 -22.13 -3.48
C SER A 399 11.77 -22.23 -5.01
N THR A 400 11.15 -21.29 -5.74
CA THR A 400 11.16 -21.24 -7.20
C THR A 400 11.49 -19.85 -7.73
N SER A 401 12.24 -19.78 -8.82
CA SER A 401 12.44 -18.55 -9.63
C SER A 401 12.11 -18.83 -11.09
N GLY A 402 12.25 -17.85 -11.98
CA GLY A 402 12.07 -18.09 -13.41
C GLY A 402 12.11 -16.82 -14.23
N PHE A 403 11.79 -16.93 -15.51
CA PHE A 403 11.67 -15.77 -16.40
C PHE A 403 10.60 -16.01 -17.47
N THR A 404 10.19 -14.92 -18.11
CA THR A 404 9.31 -14.95 -19.29
C THR A 404 10.02 -14.23 -20.43
N THR A 405 10.05 -14.82 -21.61
CA THR A 405 10.70 -14.21 -22.76
C THR A 405 9.86 -13.09 -23.36
N ARG A 406 10.53 -12.25 -24.16
CA ARG A 406 9.83 -11.44 -25.17
C ARG A 406 9.16 -12.36 -26.20
N TRP A 407 8.29 -11.76 -27.00
CA TRP A 407 7.67 -12.41 -28.14
C TRP A 407 8.71 -12.68 -29.24
N TYR A 408 8.67 -13.89 -29.77
CA TYR A 408 9.41 -14.32 -30.94
C TYR A 408 8.47 -14.37 -32.14
N SER A 409 8.92 -13.81 -33.26
CA SER A 409 8.27 -13.95 -34.56
C SER A 409 8.78 -15.20 -35.26
N THR A 410 7.86 -16.00 -35.80
CA THR A 410 8.20 -17.13 -36.69
C THR A 410 8.62 -16.64 -38.08
N ARG A 411 8.39 -15.35 -38.38
CA ARG A 411 8.57 -14.70 -39.69
C ARG A 411 7.76 -15.32 -40.83
N LEU A 412 6.79 -16.17 -40.51
CA LEU A 412 5.85 -16.73 -41.48
C LEU A 412 4.62 -15.83 -41.60
N ILE A 413 4.03 -15.82 -42.79
CA ILE A 413 2.78 -15.08 -43.08
C ILE A 413 1.58 -15.80 -42.45
N PHE A 414 1.62 -17.13 -42.40
CA PHE A 414 0.61 -17.97 -41.78
C PHE A 414 1.16 -18.63 -40.51
N ALA A 415 0.26 -18.99 -39.60
CA ALA A 415 0.64 -19.67 -38.37
C ALA A 415 1.30 -21.03 -38.68
N PRO A 416 2.51 -21.30 -38.18
CA PRO A 416 3.14 -22.59 -38.40
C PRO A 416 2.45 -23.70 -37.62
N ARG A 417 2.71 -24.94 -38.05
CA ARG A 417 2.49 -26.11 -37.20
C ARG A 417 3.65 -26.27 -36.22
N TYR A 418 3.39 -25.96 -34.97
CA TYR A 418 4.31 -26.22 -33.87
C TYR A 418 4.42 -27.72 -33.60
N VAL A 419 5.66 -28.23 -33.54
CA VAL A 419 5.96 -29.67 -33.43
C VAL A 419 6.28 -30.05 -32.00
N ARG A 420 7.26 -29.39 -31.36
CA ARG A 420 7.70 -29.65 -29.97
C ARG A 420 8.65 -28.57 -29.45
N TYR A 421 8.95 -28.61 -28.16
CA TYR A 421 10.09 -27.90 -27.58
C TYR A 421 11.23 -28.85 -27.18
N GLU A 422 12.46 -28.34 -27.12
CA GLU A 422 13.64 -29.02 -26.61
C GLU A 422 14.39 -28.05 -25.68
N ILE A 423 14.42 -28.32 -24.38
CA ILE A 423 15.18 -27.55 -23.39
C ILE A 423 16.36 -28.39 -22.93
N ASP A 424 17.57 -27.98 -23.33
CA ASP A 424 18.81 -28.59 -22.87
C ASP A 424 19.21 -27.93 -21.55
N ALA A 425 19.32 -28.73 -20.49
CA ALA A 425 19.68 -28.26 -19.16
C ALA A 425 20.63 -29.24 -18.45
N GLU A 426 21.16 -28.80 -17.32
CA GLU A 426 21.74 -29.69 -16.31
C GLU A 426 20.92 -29.59 -15.04
N VAL A 427 20.73 -30.72 -14.35
CA VAL A 427 20.10 -30.80 -13.04
C VAL A 427 21.10 -31.47 -12.10
N ASN A 428 21.58 -30.74 -11.09
CA ASN A 428 22.67 -31.21 -10.22
C ASN A 428 23.89 -31.72 -11.00
N GLY A 429 24.27 -31.02 -12.07
CA GLY A 429 25.41 -31.37 -12.94
C GLY A 429 25.16 -32.52 -13.92
N VAL A 430 23.97 -33.12 -13.94
CA VAL A 430 23.60 -34.18 -14.89
C VAL A 430 22.84 -33.56 -16.08
N PRO A 431 23.28 -33.77 -17.33
CA PRO A 431 22.53 -33.30 -18.50
C PRO A 431 21.13 -33.93 -18.59
N VAL A 432 20.13 -33.10 -18.82
CA VAL A 432 18.72 -33.48 -18.98
C VAL A 432 18.12 -32.70 -20.15
N ILE A 433 17.30 -33.37 -20.96
CA ILE A 433 16.49 -32.72 -22.00
C ILE A 433 15.03 -32.72 -21.52
N PHE A 434 14.37 -31.57 -21.59
CA PHE A 434 12.93 -31.47 -21.40
C PHE A 434 12.22 -31.25 -22.74
N SER A 435 11.10 -31.96 -22.97
CA SER A 435 10.30 -31.91 -24.20
C SER A 435 8.85 -32.31 -23.92
N ASP A 436 7.91 -31.83 -24.74
CA ASP A 436 6.51 -32.30 -24.79
C ASP A 436 6.32 -33.51 -25.70
N ASP A 437 7.24 -33.77 -26.63
CA ASP A 437 7.20 -34.93 -27.54
C ASP A 437 7.55 -36.24 -26.79
N PRO A 438 6.58 -37.16 -26.59
CA PRO A 438 6.83 -38.42 -25.88
C PRO A 438 7.77 -39.37 -26.64
N ASN A 439 8.00 -39.13 -27.94
CA ASN A 439 8.89 -39.96 -28.76
C ASN A 439 10.35 -39.52 -28.68
N LEU A 440 10.65 -38.39 -28.04
CA LEU A 440 12.03 -37.95 -27.83
C LEU A 440 12.65 -38.74 -26.66
N VAL A 441 13.45 -39.75 -27.02
CA VAL A 441 14.07 -40.68 -26.06
C VAL A 441 14.83 -39.94 -24.97
N GLY A 442 14.55 -40.30 -23.72
CA GLY A 442 15.24 -39.75 -22.54
C GLY A 442 14.80 -38.34 -22.14
N SER A 443 13.84 -37.74 -22.85
CA SER A 443 13.30 -36.44 -22.47
C SER A 443 12.32 -36.54 -21.30
N ARG A 444 12.24 -35.46 -20.51
CA ARG A 444 11.28 -35.30 -19.40
C ARG A 444 10.23 -34.25 -19.73
N TYR A 445 8.99 -34.50 -19.33
CA TYR A 445 7.91 -33.53 -19.53
C TYR A 445 7.89 -32.48 -18.43
N ALA A 446 8.21 -31.24 -18.77
CA ALA A 446 8.34 -30.11 -17.83
C ALA A 446 7.01 -29.38 -17.59
N LYS A 447 5.94 -30.12 -17.34
CA LYS A 447 4.62 -29.53 -17.07
C LYS A 447 4.59 -28.78 -15.75
N LEU A 448 3.83 -27.68 -15.70
CA LEU A 448 3.58 -26.96 -14.46
C LEU A 448 2.99 -27.89 -13.39
N GLY A 449 3.66 -27.99 -12.24
CA GLY A 449 3.23 -28.82 -11.12
C GLY A 449 3.65 -30.30 -11.21
N ALA A 450 4.44 -30.69 -12.22
CA ALA A 450 4.97 -32.05 -12.33
C ALA A 450 6.04 -32.41 -11.26
N GLY A 451 6.50 -31.43 -10.47
CA GLY A 451 7.58 -31.64 -9.49
C GLY A 451 8.98 -31.76 -10.11
N GLU A 452 9.10 -31.52 -11.42
CA GLU A 452 10.38 -31.50 -12.13
C GLU A 452 11.26 -30.31 -11.70
N ALA A 453 12.55 -30.40 -12.03
CA ALA A 453 13.53 -29.36 -11.76
C ALA A 453 13.19 -28.03 -12.45
N ILE A 454 12.50 -28.12 -13.59
CA ILE A 454 11.89 -26.99 -14.28
C ILE A 454 10.42 -27.23 -14.61
N SER A 455 9.68 -26.13 -14.77
CA SER A 455 8.38 -26.13 -15.45
C SER A 455 8.40 -25.13 -16.58
N VAL A 456 7.74 -25.42 -17.71
CA VAL A 456 7.67 -24.52 -18.86
C VAL A 456 6.22 -24.31 -19.30
N LEU A 457 5.92 -23.08 -19.66
CA LEU A 457 4.65 -22.66 -20.26
C LEU A 457 4.94 -21.89 -21.55
N PHE A 458 4.05 -22.04 -22.53
CA PHE A 458 4.13 -21.40 -23.83
C PHE A 458 2.88 -20.59 -24.10
N GLN A 459 3.00 -19.50 -24.83
CA GLN A 459 1.87 -18.69 -25.24
C GLN A 459 2.04 -18.28 -26.70
N ALA A 460 0.97 -18.42 -27.50
CA ALA A 460 0.94 -17.96 -28.88
C ALA A 460 0.28 -16.57 -28.95
N GLY A 461 0.62 -15.78 -29.97
CA GLY A 461 0.06 -14.44 -30.14
C GLY A 461 0.36 -13.87 -31.52
N ALA A 462 -0.55 -13.05 -32.03
CA ALA A 462 -0.33 -12.35 -33.29
C ALA A 462 0.80 -11.35 -33.11
N VAL A 463 1.93 -11.54 -33.79
CA VAL A 463 3.09 -10.64 -33.66
C VAL A 463 3.40 -10.01 -35.00
N ASN A 464 3.81 -8.74 -34.98
CA ASN A 464 4.36 -8.07 -36.13
C ASN A 464 5.65 -8.80 -36.56
N PRO A 465 5.71 -9.32 -37.80
CA PRO A 465 6.85 -10.13 -38.22
C PRO A 465 8.17 -9.36 -38.28
N ARG A 466 8.12 -8.02 -38.34
CA ARG A 466 9.29 -7.14 -38.47
C ARG A 466 10.03 -6.93 -37.15
N ASP A 467 9.30 -6.70 -36.06
CA ASP A 467 9.87 -6.31 -34.77
C ASP A 467 9.47 -7.25 -33.61
N GLY A 468 8.59 -8.22 -33.85
CA GLY A 468 8.10 -9.16 -32.84
C GLY A 468 7.13 -8.55 -31.83
N THR A 469 6.63 -7.33 -32.07
CA THR A 469 5.63 -6.69 -31.20
C THR A 469 4.29 -7.43 -31.29
N LEU A 470 3.64 -7.65 -30.15
CA LEU A 470 2.32 -8.28 -30.10
C LEU A 470 1.26 -7.31 -30.65
N THR A 471 0.45 -7.78 -31.59
CA THR A 471 -0.64 -7.05 -32.26
C THR A 471 -1.98 -7.70 -31.92
N GLY A 472 -2.44 -7.52 -30.68
CA GLY A 472 -3.73 -8.05 -30.19
C GLY A 472 -3.60 -8.80 -28.87
N GLU A 473 -4.69 -9.44 -28.45
CA GLU A 473 -4.67 -10.29 -27.26
C GLU A 473 -3.96 -11.61 -27.56
N PRO A 474 -3.09 -12.10 -26.66
CA PRO A 474 -2.44 -13.39 -26.83
C PRO A 474 -3.41 -14.55 -26.55
N GLY A 475 -3.08 -15.73 -27.05
CA GLY A 475 -3.77 -16.99 -26.70
C GLY A 475 -3.53 -17.41 -25.24
N PRO A 476 -4.16 -18.48 -24.77
CA PRO A 476 -3.93 -19.00 -23.42
C PRO A 476 -2.50 -19.53 -23.25
N TRP A 477 -2.02 -19.61 -22.01
CA TRP A 477 -0.80 -20.35 -21.69
C TRP A 477 -1.02 -21.87 -21.81
N ARG A 478 -0.06 -22.57 -22.39
CA ARG A 478 -0.09 -24.01 -22.69
C ARG A 478 1.16 -24.70 -22.14
N ASN A 479 1.05 -25.94 -21.67
CA ASN A 479 2.22 -26.74 -21.26
C ASN A 479 2.94 -27.38 -22.45
N THR A 480 2.27 -27.46 -23.60
CA THR A 480 2.79 -28.07 -24.82
C THR A 480 2.85 -27.07 -25.96
N VAL A 481 3.77 -27.33 -26.89
CA VAL A 481 3.92 -26.57 -28.13
C VAL A 481 3.25 -27.32 -29.27
N GLY A 482 3.47 -28.63 -29.36
CA GLY A 482 2.69 -29.54 -30.20
C GLY A 482 1.42 -30.05 -29.51
N ALA A 483 0.53 -30.68 -30.26
CA ALA A 483 -0.62 -31.38 -29.70
C ALA A 483 -0.19 -32.75 -29.13
N HIS A 484 0.49 -32.72 -27.98
CA HIS A 484 1.02 -33.89 -27.29
C HIS A 484 0.35 -34.08 -25.93
N GLN A 485 0.48 -35.28 -25.34
CA GLN A 485 0.02 -35.57 -23.96
C GLN A 485 -1.48 -35.30 -23.72
N GLY A 486 -2.30 -35.35 -24.77
CA GLY A 486 -3.74 -35.03 -24.69
C GLY A 486 -4.04 -33.54 -24.47
N GLU A 487 -3.03 -32.66 -24.54
CA GLU A 487 -3.16 -31.22 -24.40
C GLU A 487 -3.04 -30.53 -25.75
N ALA A 488 -3.86 -29.51 -25.99
CA ALA A 488 -3.73 -28.68 -27.19
C ALA A 488 -2.47 -27.81 -27.08
N GLY A 489 -1.64 -27.81 -28.12
CA GLY A 489 -0.45 -26.96 -28.24
C GLY A 489 -0.72 -25.62 -28.92
N LEU A 490 0.34 -24.85 -29.17
CA LEU A 490 0.28 -23.49 -29.76
C LEU A 490 -0.38 -23.46 -31.15
N SER A 491 -0.33 -24.56 -31.91
CA SER A 491 -0.96 -24.66 -33.24
C SER A 491 -2.48 -24.46 -33.19
N ALA A 492 -3.13 -24.75 -32.05
CA ALA A 492 -4.57 -24.58 -31.88
C ALA A 492 -4.99 -23.10 -31.82
N ASP A 493 -4.05 -22.19 -31.55
CA ASP A 493 -4.32 -20.76 -31.41
C ASP A 493 -4.22 -20.00 -32.74
N GLY A 494 -3.57 -20.58 -33.76
CA GLY A 494 -3.51 -20.00 -35.11
C GLY A 494 -2.70 -18.70 -35.22
N PHE A 495 -1.68 -18.49 -34.38
CA PHE A 495 -0.88 -17.27 -34.38
C PHE A 495 0.54 -17.43 -34.95
N THR A 496 1.12 -16.30 -35.39
CA THR A 496 2.43 -16.20 -36.06
C THR A 496 3.62 -15.98 -35.11
N GLY A 497 3.37 -15.84 -33.81
CA GLY A 497 4.40 -15.64 -32.81
C GLY A 497 4.17 -16.47 -31.56
N TYR A 498 5.22 -16.58 -30.76
CA TYR A 498 5.18 -17.28 -29.49
C TYR A 498 6.09 -16.62 -28.45
N ARG A 499 5.82 -16.86 -27.18
CA ARG A 499 6.76 -16.65 -26.07
C ARG A 499 6.70 -17.83 -25.13
N PHE A 500 7.65 -17.90 -24.21
CA PHE A 500 7.66 -18.94 -23.20
C PHE A 500 8.09 -18.42 -21.84
N GLN A 501 7.74 -19.19 -20.82
CA GLN A 501 8.11 -18.97 -19.44
C GLN A 501 8.74 -20.24 -18.89
N ILE A 502 9.89 -20.11 -18.22
CA ILE A 502 10.55 -21.22 -17.54
C ILE A 502 10.62 -20.91 -16.05
N LEU A 503 10.25 -21.90 -15.24
CA LEU A 503 10.31 -21.90 -13.79
C LEU A 503 11.40 -22.86 -13.35
N PHE A 504 12.20 -22.46 -12.37
CA PHE A 504 13.26 -23.26 -11.75
C PHE A 504 12.88 -23.56 -10.32
N ASN A 505 13.13 -24.79 -9.88
CA ASN A 505 13.21 -25.09 -8.46
C ASN A 505 14.62 -24.71 -7.97
N GLN A 506 14.75 -23.72 -7.08
CA GLN A 506 16.06 -23.21 -6.65
C GLN A 506 16.90 -24.27 -5.92
N GLY A 507 16.29 -25.30 -5.35
CA GLY A 507 17.01 -26.41 -4.71
C GLY A 507 17.55 -27.46 -5.68
N SER A 508 17.28 -27.36 -6.99
CA SER A 508 17.57 -28.42 -7.96
C SER A 508 18.88 -28.25 -8.75
N GLY A 509 19.64 -27.19 -8.49
CA GLY A 509 20.93 -26.94 -9.16
C GLY A 509 20.81 -26.86 -10.68
N VAL A 510 19.73 -26.28 -11.19
CA VAL A 510 19.45 -26.23 -12.63
C VAL A 510 20.35 -25.21 -13.34
N VAL A 511 20.94 -25.63 -14.45
CA VAL A 511 21.64 -24.76 -15.41
C VAL A 511 21.00 -24.92 -16.78
N LEU A 512 20.38 -23.87 -17.32
CA LEU A 512 19.88 -23.89 -18.70
C LEU A 512 21.02 -23.69 -19.70
N ARG A 513 21.07 -24.55 -20.72
CA ARG A 513 22.03 -24.47 -21.82
C ARG A 513 21.38 -23.92 -23.09
N SER A 514 20.21 -24.44 -23.48
CA SER A 514 19.49 -23.95 -24.66
C SER A 514 17.99 -24.22 -24.60
N VAL A 515 17.20 -23.40 -25.30
CA VAL A 515 15.76 -23.60 -25.50
C VAL A 515 15.48 -23.53 -27.00
N LYS A 516 14.90 -24.58 -27.57
CA LYS A 516 14.58 -24.68 -28.99
C LYS A 516 13.09 -24.97 -29.16
N ILE A 517 12.46 -24.27 -30.09
CA ILE A 517 11.07 -24.51 -30.50
C ILE A 517 11.10 -25.00 -31.94
N ARG A 518 10.55 -26.19 -32.18
CA ARG A 518 10.48 -26.81 -33.51
C ARG A 518 9.10 -26.55 -34.11
N PHE A 519 9.07 -26.04 -35.33
CA PHE A 519 7.84 -25.81 -36.08
C PHE A 519 8.03 -26.08 -37.58
N GLN A 520 6.94 -26.31 -38.30
CA GLN A 520 6.86 -26.55 -39.73
C GLN A 520 5.98 -25.47 -40.38
N SER A 521 6.39 -25.00 -41.56
CA SER A 521 5.66 -24.02 -42.36
C SER A 521 4.38 -24.58 -42.98
#